data_AF-A0A945IM25-F1
#
_entry.id   AF-A0A945IM25-F1
#
_cell.length_a   1.000
_cell.length_b   1.000
_cell.length_c   1.000
_cell.angle_alpha   90.00
_cell.angle_beta   90.00
_cell.angle_gamma   90.00
#
_symmetry.space_group_name_H-M   'P 1'
#
loop_
_entity.id
_entity.type
_entity.pdbx_description
1 polymer ?
#
loop_
_entity_poly.entity_id
_entity_poly.type
_entity_poly.pdbx_seq_one_letter_code
_entity_poly.pdbx_strand_id
1 'polypeptide(L)'
;MTLPQVVAHRGANDTEPEHSLAAYIRAIEQGVDAVECDVRLTNDGTLVCVHDRRIDRTSSGRGSVSSQSLSDLVTNDFSGSLDNWMDYEDPRPDATRTRLLTLETLLTTILDFSQ
;
A
#
# COMPACT_ATOMS: atom_id res chain seq x y z
N MET A 1 -3.46 -27.53 19.89
CA MET A 1 -3.96 -26.16 20.11
C MET A 1 -3.54 -25.35 18.89
N THR A 2 -4.45 -24.65 18.23
CA THR A 2 -4.12 -23.72 17.15
C THR A 2 -3.60 -22.43 17.77
N LEU A 3 -2.44 -21.96 17.32
CA LEU A 3 -1.94 -20.64 17.71
C LEU A 3 -2.86 -19.54 17.13
N PRO A 4 -2.96 -18.36 17.77
CA PRO A 4 -3.61 -17.21 17.16
C PRO A 4 -2.87 -16.81 15.88
N GLN A 5 -3.62 -16.40 14.85
CA GLN A 5 -3.05 -15.87 13.61
C GLN A 5 -2.77 -14.37 13.74
N VAL A 6 -1.63 -13.93 13.24
CA VAL A 6 -1.19 -12.55 13.14
C VAL A 6 -1.45 -12.05 11.73
N VAL A 7 -2.32 -11.05 11.60
CA VAL A 7 -2.67 -10.42 10.31
C VAL A 7 -2.15 -8.99 10.28
N ALA A 8 -1.28 -8.67 9.33
CA ALA A 8 -0.72 -7.33 9.18
C ALA A 8 -1.73 -6.37 8.54
N HIS A 9 -2.39 -5.55 9.36
CA HIS A 9 -3.34 -4.52 8.93
C HIS A 9 -2.63 -3.48 8.06
N ARG A 10 -2.91 -3.50 6.75
CA ARG A 10 -2.32 -2.64 5.71
C ARG A 10 -0.80 -2.79 5.55
N GLY A 11 -0.26 -3.97 5.88
CA GLY A 11 1.18 -4.22 5.97
C GLY A 11 1.79 -3.74 7.29
N ALA A 12 3.10 -3.52 7.33
CA ALA A 12 3.82 -2.94 8.47
C ALA A 12 3.60 -1.41 8.55
N ASN A 13 2.34 -1.00 8.68
CA ASN A 13 1.90 0.40 8.59
C ASN A 13 2.35 1.30 9.76
N ASP A 14 2.97 0.71 10.78
CA ASP A 14 3.61 1.40 11.89
C ASP A 14 4.97 1.99 11.50
N THR A 15 5.60 1.41 10.49
CA THR A 15 6.99 1.67 10.10
C THR A 15 7.18 1.91 8.60
N GLU A 16 6.16 1.66 7.79
CA GLU A 16 6.13 1.91 6.35
C GLU A 16 4.77 2.52 5.94
N PRO A 17 4.65 3.15 4.77
CA PRO A 17 3.40 3.76 4.34
C PRO A 17 2.34 2.68 4.12
N GLU A 18 1.13 2.89 4.63
CA GLU A 18 0.05 1.90 4.52
C GLU A 18 -0.20 1.51 3.05
N HIS A 19 -0.45 0.22 2.81
CA HIS A 19 -0.66 -0.34 1.47
C HIS A 19 0.46 -0.09 0.44
N SER A 20 1.67 0.27 0.89
CA SER A 20 2.86 0.27 0.03
C SER A 20 3.43 -1.14 -0.12
N LEU A 21 4.17 -1.38 -1.20
CA LEU A 21 4.87 -2.66 -1.38
C LEU A 21 5.90 -2.89 -0.25
N ALA A 22 6.56 -1.83 0.22
CA ALA A 22 7.48 -1.88 1.36
C ALA A 22 6.80 -2.37 2.64
N ALA A 23 5.59 -1.87 2.94
CA ALA A 23 4.83 -2.31 4.12
C ALA A 23 4.52 -3.81 4.07
N TYR A 24 4.18 -4.35 2.89
CA TYR A 24 3.90 -5.77 2.76
C TYR A 24 5.17 -6.63 2.81
N ILE A 25 6.24 -6.24 2.13
CA ILE A 25 7.53 -6.95 2.19
C ILE A 25 8.01 -7.03 3.65
N ARG A 26 8.00 -5.90 4.36
CA ARG A 26 8.44 -5.84 5.76
C ARG A 26 7.56 -6.69 6.67
N ALA A 27 6.24 -6.70 6.47
CA ALA A 27 5.35 -7.56 7.23
C ALA A 27 5.65 -9.06 7.01
N ILE A 28 5.91 -9.46 5.77
CA ILE A 28 6.31 -10.84 5.43
C ILE A 28 7.64 -11.20 6.10
N GLU A 29 8.64 -10.31 6.05
CA GLU A 29 9.93 -10.50 6.71
C GLU A 29 9.81 -10.62 8.24
N GLN A 30 8.78 -10.00 8.84
CA GLN A 30 8.47 -10.12 10.27
C GLN A 30 7.74 -11.43 10.63
N GLY A 31 7.36 -12.24 9.65
CA GLY A 31 6.78 -13.57 9.87
C GLY A 31 5.30 -13.57 10.23
N VAL A 32 4.52 -12.62 9.71
CA VAL A 32 3.06 -12.60 9.89
C VAL A 32 2.39 -13.77 9.16
N ASP A 33 1.26 -14.25 9.68
CA ASP A 33 0.50 -15.35 9.06
C ASP A 33 -0.28 -14.91 7.82
N ALA A 34 -0.66 -13.63 7.75
CA ALA A 34 -1.33 -13.03 6.61
C ALA A 34 -1.10 -11.52 6.54
N VAL A 35 -1.33 -10.96 5.36
CA VAL A 35 -1.42 -9.51 5.15
C VAL A 35 -2.86 -9.11 4.83
N GLU A 36 -3.29 -7.95 5.31
CA GLU A 36 -4.59 -7.39 5.02
C GLU A 36 -4.46 -6.25 4.01
N CYS A 37 -5.43 -6.16 3.09
CA CYS A 37 -5.47 -5.09 2.08
C CYS A 37 -6.90 -4.60 1.85
N ASP A 38 -7.03 -3.28 1.70
CA ASP A 38 -8.25 -2.62 1.28
C ASP A 38 -8.21 -2.34 -0.22
N VAL A 39 -9.23 -2.78 -0.95
CA VAL A 39 -9.26 -2.69 -2.42
C VAL A 39 -10.26 -1.64 -2.90
N ARG A 40 -9.83 -0.82 -3.85
CA ARG A 40 -10.66 0.16 -4.57
C ARG A 40 -10.53 -0.03 -6.08
N LEU A 41 -11.54 0.44 -6.83
CA LEU A 41 -11.58 0.39 -8.29
C LEU A 41 -11.37 1.81 -8.86
N THR A 42 -10.44 1.95 -9.79
CA THR A 42 -10.21 3.16 -10.59
C THR A 42 -11.30 3.34 -11.66
N ASN A 43 -11.33 4.50 -12.34
CA ASN A 43 -12.33 4.76 -13.39
C ASN A 43 -12.15 3.89 -14.65
N ASP A 44 -10.95 3.36 -14.85
CA ASP A 44 -10.54 2.50 -15.97
C ASP A 44 -10.53 1.00 -15.59
N GLY A 45 -11.05 0.65 -14.41
CA GLY A 45 -11.29 -0.73 -14.01
C GLY A 45 -10.11 -1.45 -13.35
N THR A 46 -9.08 -0.72 -12.93
CA THR A 46 -7.93 -1.28 -12.21
C THR A 46 -8.20 -1.39 -10.71
N LEU A 47 -7.86 -2.52 -10.10
CA LEU A 47 -7.92 -2.73 -8.65
C LEU A 47 -6.63 -2.23 -7.98
N VAL A 48 -6.78 -1.32 -7.02
CA VAL A 48 -5.67 -0.67 -6.29
C VAL A 48 -5.85 -0.80 -4.78
N CYS A 49 -4.74 -0.84 -4.04
CA CYS A 49 -4.73 -0.95 -2.59
C CYS A 49 -4.76 0.46 -1.97
N VAL A 50 -5.94 0.90 -1.50
CA VAL A 50 -6.16 2.20 -0.85
C VAL A 50 -7.32 2.07 0.12
N HIS A 51 -7.11 2.44 1.39
CA HIS A 51 -8.16 2.35 2.40
C HIS A 51 -9.34 3.28 2.10
N ASP A 52 -9.06 4.57 1.92
CA ASP A 52 -10.09 5.59 1.80
C ASP A 52 -10.75 5.60 0.42
N ARG A 53 -11.96 6.17 0.34
CA ARG A 53 -12.58 6.47 -0.95
C ARG A 53 -11.76 7.47 -1.78
N ARG A 54 -11.00 8.33 -1.09
CA ARG A 54 -10.24 9.44 -1.66
C ARG A 54 -8.76 9.32 -1.30
N ILE A 55 -7.89 9.82 -2.17
CA ILE A 55 -6.44 9.76 -1.95
C ILE A 55 -5.91 10.88 -1.04
N ASP A 56 -6.74 11.86 -0.68
CA ASP A 56 -6.35 13.09 0.03
C ASP A 56 -5.56 12.84 1.32
N ARG A 57 -5.82 11.73 2.03
CA ARG A 57 -5.13 11.42 3.29
C ARG A 57 -3.75 10.82 3.07
N THR A 58 -3.57 9.96 2.08
CA THR A 58 -2.39 9.07 1.95
C THR A 58 -1.56 9.37 0.71
N SER A 59 -1.77 10.51 0.05
CA SER A 59 -0.94 10.91 -1.07
C SER A 59 -0.82 12.41 -1.24
N SER A 60 0.10 12.84 -2.12
CA SER A 60 0.23 14.23 -2.55
C SER A 60 -0.94 14.73 -3.42
N GLY A 61 -1.84 13.83 -3.83
CA GLY A 61 -2.99 14.13 -4.68
C GLY A 61 -4.28 14.39 -3.92
N ARG A 62 -5.36 14.66 -4.66
CA ARG A 62 -6.72 14.79 -4.12
C ARG A 62 -7.75 14.19 -5.06
N GLY A 63 -8.85 13.72 -4.50
CA GLY A 63 -9.99 13.23 -5.29
C GLY A 63 -10.35 11.78 -4.99
N SER A 64 -11.50 11.36 -5.54
CA SER A 64 -11.99 9.98 -5.42
C SER A 64 -11.15 9.04 -6.29
N VAL A 65 -10.81 7.86 -5.77
CA VAL A 65 -10.11 6.82 -6.56
C VAL A 65 -10.94 6.44 -7.78
N SER A 66 -12.25 6.24 -7.59
CA SER A 66 -13.21 5.86 -8.63
C SER A 66 -13.43 6.90 -9.74
N SER A 67 -12.83 8.08 -9.65
CA SER A 67 -12.96 9.15 -10.64
C SER A 67 -11.70 9.35 -11.49
N GLN A 68 -10.61 8.64 -11.18
CA GLN A 68 -9.30 8.81 -11.79
C GLN A 68 -8.84 7.50 -12.45
N SER A 69 -8.07 7.61 -13.53
CA SER A 69 -7.43 6.46 -14.17
C SER A 69 -6.24 5.98 -13.35
N LEU A 70 -5.77 4.75 -13.57
CA LEU A 70 -4.52 4.30 -12.96
C LEU A 70 -3.38 5.26 -13.34
N SER A 71 -3.30 5.67 -14.61
CA SER A 71 -2.25 6.57 -15.11
C SER A 71 -2.26 7.94 -14.42
N ASP A 72 -3.42 8.46 -14.01
CA ASP A 72 -3.49 9.71 -13.26
C ASP A 72 -3.05 9.50 -11.81
N LEU A 73 -3.50 8.41 -11.18
CA LEU A 73 -3.23 8.14 -9.78
C LEU A 73 -1.75 7.88 -9.51
N VAL A 74 -1.06 7.14 -10.38
CA VAL A 74 0.37 6.80 -10.21
C VAL A 74 1.32 8.00 -10.31
N THR A 75 0.82 9.18 -10.70
CA THR A 75 1.60 10.43 -10.68
C THR A 75 1.75 11.03 -9.28
N ASN A 76 0.92 10.60 -8.33
CA ASN A 76 0.96 11.06 -6.94
C ASN A 76 1.95 10.24 -6.11
N ASP A 77 2.47 10.85 -5.05
CA ASP A 77 3.35 10.22 -4.08
C ASP A 77 2.51 9.68 -2.92
N PHE A 78 2.61 8.38 -2.63
CA PHE A 78 1.88 7.66 -1.59
C PHE A 78 2.73 7.33 -0.35
N SER A 79 3.89 7.98 -0.19
CA SER A 79 4.83 7.71 0.91
C SER A 79 4.42 8.23 2.30
N GLY A 80 3.28 8.91 2.44
CA GLY A 80 2.92 9.55 3.71
C GLY A 80 1.42 9.78 3.86
N SER A 81 1.03 10.11 5.09
CA SER A 81 -0.34 10.53 5.40
C SER A 81 -0.40 11.94 6.00
N LEU A 82 -1.55 12.62 5.89
CA LEU A 82 -1.77 13.96 6.48
C LEU A 82 -1.41 14.05 7.98
N ASP A 83 -1.49 12.94 8.70
CA ASP A 83 -1.17 12.86 10.13
C ASP A 83 0.27 12.38 10.41
N ASN A 84 0.94 11.80 9.42
CA ASN A 84 2.31 11.29 9.53
C ASN A 84 2.96 11.23 8.15
N TRP A 85 3.56 12.34 7.71
CA TRP A 85 4.45 12.33 6.56
C TRP A 85 5.77 11.72 7.04
N MET A 86 6.12 10.54 6.52
CA MET A 86 7.38 9.91 6.89
C MET A 86 8.51 10.75 6.26
N ASP A 87 9.19 11.54 7.10
CA ASP A 87 10.37 12.30 6.73
C ASP A 87 11.55 11.32 6.67
N TYR A 88 11.67 10.64 5.53
CA TYR A 88 12.82 9.77 5.27
C TYR A 88 14.06 10.66 5.13
N GLU A 89 15.04 10.50 6.02
CA GLU A 89 16.38 11.01 5.73
C GLU A 89 16.87 10.40 4.40
N ASP A 90 17.30 11.27 3.50
CA ASP A 90 17.79 10.96 2.15
C ASP A 90 18.75 9.74 2.18
N PRO A 91 18.63 8.75 1.27
CA PRO A 91 18.03 8.83 -0.06
C PRO A 91 16.50 8.77 -0.07
N ARG A 92 15.90 9.52 -1.01
CA ARG A 92 14.45 9.46 -1.31
C ARG A 92 13.93 8.01 -1.34
N PRO A 93 12.76 7.76 -0.73
CA PRO A 93 12.18 6.42 -0.65
C PRO A 93 12.01 5.83 -2.05
N ASP A 94 12.41 4.57 -2.18
CA ASP A 94 12.35 3.85 -3.45
C ASP A 94 10.89 3.66 -3.92
N ALA A 95 10.72 3.13 -5.14
CA ALA A 95 9.41 2.95 -5.76
C ALA A 95 8.45 2.05 -4.95
N THR A 96 8.96 1.18 -4.07
CA THR A 96 8.15 0.29 -3.24
C THR A 96 7.42 1.03 -2.11
N ARG A 97 7.88 2.22 -1.73
CA ARG A 97 7.29 3.08 -0.68
C ARG A 97 6.40 4.18 -1.22
N THR A 98 6.74 4.70 -2.40
CA THR A 98 6.13 5.93 -2.95
C THR A 98 5.00 5.66 -3.93
N ARG A 99 4.96 4.50 -4.57
CA ARG A 99 3.98 4.22 -5.64
C ARG A 99 2.69 3.64 -5.09
N LEU A 100 1.58 4.01 -5.74
CA LEU A 100 0.31 3.31 -5.62
C LEU A 100 0.50 1.82 -5.96
N LEU A 101 0.04 0.96 -5.07
CA LEU A 101 0.09 -0.48 -5.27
C LEU A 101 -1.19 -1.00 -5.95
N THR A 102 -1.05 -1.77 -7.03
CA THR A 102 -2.17 -2.52 -7.60
C THR A 102 -2.37 -3.84 -6.83
N LEU A 103 -3.61 -4.34 -6.81
CA LEU A 103 -3.87 -5.65 -6.19
C LEU A 103 -3.08 -6.76 -6.90
N GLU A 104 -2.92 -6.67 -8.22
CA GLU A 104 -2.11 -7.62 -9.00
C GLU A 104 -0.66 -7.66 -8.53
N THR A 105 -0.02 -6.50 -8.34
CA THR A 105 1.37 -6.45 -7.85
C THR A 105 1.49 -7.02 -6.44
N LEU A 106 0.53 -6.76 -5.56
CA LEU A 106 0.50 -7.35 -4.22
C LEU A 106 0.41 -8.88 -4.27
N LEU A 107 -0.55 -9.41 -5.03
CA LEU A 107 -0.76 -10.86 -5.15
C LEU A 107 0.46 -11.56 -5.75
N THR A 108 1.04 -11.01 -6.81
CA THR A 108 2.27 -11.56 -7.42
C THR A 108 3.42 -11.57 -6.41
N THR A 109 3.59 -10.49 -5.64
CA THR A 109 4.63 -10.42 -4.61
C THR A 109 4.42 -11.51 -3.55
N ILE A 110 3.21 -11.64 -3.00
CA ILE A 110 2.91 -12.66 -1.98
C ILE A 110 3.16 -14.07 -2.52
N LEU A 111 2.77 -14.34 -3.77
CA LEU A 111 3.01 -15.64 -4.41
C LEU A 111 4.51 -15.92 -4.56
N ASP A 112 5.31 -14.93 -4.93
CA ASP A 112 6.76 -15.08 -5.05
C ASP A 112 7.44 -15.38 -3.71
N PHE A 113 6.94 -14.82 -2.60
CA PHE A 113 7.44 -15.11 -1.24
C PHE A 113 6.96 -16.47 -0.68
N SER A 114 5.98 -17.12 -1.32
CA SER A 114 5.43 -18.40 -0.86
C SER A 114 6.11 -19.63 -1.46
N GLN A 115 7.09 -19.43 -2.37
CA GLN A 115 7.91 -20.48 -2.99
C GLN A 115 9.18 -20.77 -2.19
#